data_AF-A0A928K7H3-F1
#
_entry.id   AF-A0A928K7H3-F1
#
_cell.length_a   1.000
_cell.length_b   1.000
_cell.length_c   1.000
_cell.angle_alpha   90.00
_cell.angle_beta   90.00
_cell.angle_gamma   90.00
#
_symmetry.space_group_name_H-M   'P 1'
#
loop_
_entity.id
_entity.type
_entity.pdbx_description
1 polymer ?
#
loop_
_entity_poly.entity_id
_entity_poly.type
_entity_poly.pdbx_seq_one_letter_code
_entity_poly.pdbx_strand_id
1 'polypeptide(L)'
;MIGLGKWACNVNTMFFSGEAKINVFDDNGKYGFELDVPGITVPEIIVKKLEEDDDTINAVVQTSLLPDKDIELTITFDGDEFDGFIKIPFLGKVKFKDGHRIAE
;
A
#
# COMPACT_ATOMS: atom_id res chain seq x y z
N MET A 1 3.29 -6.65 14.29
CA MET A 1 3.04 -6.03 12.99
C MET A 1 2.25 -7.00 12.15
N ILE A 2 1.07 -6.57 11.72
CA ILE A 2 0.16 -7.31 10.86
C ILE A 2 0.56 -7.13 9.39
N GLY A 3 0.14 -8.06 8.52
CA GLY A 3 0.29 -7.88 7.08
C GLY A 3 1.72 -7.93 6.52
N LEU A 4 2.73 -8.34 7.31
CA LEU A 4 4.09 -8.53 6.79
C LEU A 4 4.10 -9.57 5.66
N GLY A 5 4.93 -9.30 4.65
CA GLY A 5 5.11 -10.15 3.48
C GLY A 5 4.86 -9.43 2.17
N LYS A 6 4.84 -10.20 1.09
CA LYS A 6 4.58 -9.71 -0.27
C LYS A 6 3.18 -10.07 -0.69
N TRP A 7 2.52 -9.09 -1.26
CA TRP A 7 1.12 -9.16 -1.63
C TRP A 7 0.95 -8.68 -3.07
N ALA A 8 -0.06 -9.20 -3.76
CA ALA A 8 -0.47 -8.74 -5.08
C ALA A 8 -1.94 -8.36 -5.07
N CYS A 9 -2.31 -7.30 -5.78
CA CYS A 9 -3.71 -6.94 -5.99
C CYS A 9 -3.91 -6.34 -7.38
N ASN A 10 -5.13 -6.49 -7.90
CA ASN A 10 -5.50 -5.84 -9.14
C ASN A 10 -5.90 -4.40 -8.87
N VAL A 11 -5.29 -3.48 -9.61
CA VAL A 11 -5.58 -2.05 -9.57
C VAL A 11 -6.13 -1.64 -10.92
N ASN A 12 -7.31 -1.02 -10.91
CA ASN A 12 -7.95 -0.50 -12.11
C ASN A 12 -8.30 0.98 -11.92
N THR A 13 -7.52 1.83 -12.56
CA THR A 13 -7.65 3.29 -12.54
C THR A 13 -7.65 3.82 -13.97
N MET A 14 -7.95 5.11 -14.16
CA MET A 14 -7.84 5.74 -15.49
C MET A 14 -6.41 5.74 -16.06
N PHE A 15 -5.37 5.62 -15.22
CA PHE A 15 -3.97 5.76 -15.63
C PHE A 15 -3.21 4.43 -15.63
N PHE A 16 -3.74 3.43 -14.93
CA PHE A 16 -3.12 2.12 -14.79
C PHE A 16 -4.20 1.04 -14.60
N SER A 17 -4.07 -0.06 -15.34
CA SER A 17 -4.87 -1.26 -15.17
C SER A 17 -3.93 -2.46 -15.20
N GLY A 18 -3.85 -3.20 -14.10
CA GLY A 18 -2.96 -4.35 -13.97
C GLY A 18 -2.76 -4.80 -12.52
N GLU A 19 -1.85 -5.75 -12.34
CA GLU A 19 -1.44 -6.25 -11.02
C GLU A 19 -0.37 -5.33 -10.43
N ALA A 20 -0.61 -4.84 -9.22
CA ALA A 20 0.37 -4.16 -8.38
C ALA A 20 0.83 -5.10 -7.27
N LYS A 21 2.10 -5.00 -6.89
CA LYS A 21 2.66 -5.75 -5.78
C LYS A 21 3.06 -4.81 -4.65
N ILE A 22 2.79 -5.23 -3.43
CA ILE A 22 3.07 -4.49 -2.20
C ILE A 22 3.95 -5.37 -1.34
N ASN A 23 5.11 -4.86 -0.94
CA ASN A 23 5.94 -5.49 0.08
C ASN A 23 5.76 -4.71 1.38
N VAL A 24 5.30 -5.39 2.43
CA VAL A 24 5.17 -4.83 3.78
C VAL A 24 6.22 -5.51 4.64
N PHE A 25 7.15 -4.75 5.19
CA PHE A 25 8.29 -5.30 5.91
C PHE A 25 8.57 -4.57 7.22
N ASP A 26 9.29 -5.24 8.12
CA ASP A 26 9.78 -4.64 9.35
C ASP A 26 11.12 -3.93 9.08
N ASP A 27 11.13 -2.62 9.26
CA ASP A 27 12.30 -1.76 9.28
C ASP A 27 12.61 -1.32 10.72
N ASN A 28 13.35 -2.16 11.44
CA ASN A 28 13.85 -1.89 12.79
C ASN A 28 12.75 -1.52 13.80
N GLY A 29 11.64 -2.27 13.79
CA GLY A 29 10.50 -2.03 14.66
C GLY A 29 9.51 -0.99 14.12
N LYS A 30 9.62 -0.62 12.84
CA LYS A 30 8.66 0.22 12.11
C LYS A 30 8.22 -0.46 10.81
N TYR A 31 7.07 -0.06 10.29
CA TYR A 31 6.65 -0.52 8.97
C TYR A 31 7.43 0.17 7.86
N GLY A 32 7.89 -0.64 6.92
CA GLY A 32 8.29 -0.22 5.57
C GLY A 32 7.30 -0.70 4.53
N PHE A 33 7.13 0.08 3.46
CA PHE A 33 6.31 -0.27 2.30
C PHE A 33 7.11 -0.09 1.02
N GLU A 34 7.06 -1.07 0.12
CA GLU A 34 7.47 -0.91 -1.27
C GLU A 34 6.28 -1.24 -2.18
N LEU A 35 6.12 -0.46 -3.25
CA LEU A 35 5.16 -0.74 -4.31
C LEU A 35 5.91 -1.03 -5.62
N ASP A 36 5.56 -2.14 -6.25
CA ASP A 36 5.93 -2.46 -7.62
C ASP A 36 4.66 -2.39 -8.48
N VAL A 37 4.59 -1.36 -9.31
CA VAL A 37 3.51 -1.15 -10.26
C VAL A 37 4.12 -1.16 -11.67
N PRO A 38 3.71 -2.09 -12.54
CA PRO A 38 4.26 -2.19 -13.89
C PRO A 38 4.26 -0.87 -14.66
N GLY A 39 5.43 -0.44 -15.11
CA GLY A 39 5.62 0.80 -15.85
C GLY A 39 5.69 2.08 -15.00
N ILE A 40 5.61 1.97 -13.68
CA ILE A 40 5.75 3.10 -12.75
C ILE A 40 6.90 2.82 -11.78
N THR A 41 7.93 3.66 -11.82
CA THR A 41 8.96 3.67 -10.78
C THR A 41 8.41 4.40 -9.56
N VAL A 42 7.97 3.65 -8.56
CA VAL A 42 7.58 4.20 -7.26
C VAL A 42 8.86 4.40 -6.43
N PRO A 43 9.23 5.63 -6.08
CA PRO A 43 10.38 5.89 -5.22
C PRO A 43 10.03 5.58 -3.76
N GLU A 44 11.03 5.73 -2.89
CA GLU A 44 10.92 5.48 -1.47
C GLU A 44 9.63 6.05 -0.85
N ILE A 45 8.98 5.22 -0.04
CA ILE A 45 7.75 5.54 0.68
C ILE A 45 8.12 5.81 2.14
N ILE A 46 7.90 7.04 2.58
CA ILE A 46 8.17 7.48 3.95
C ILE A 46 6.87 7.40 4.75
N VAL A 47 6.85 6.56 5.78
CA VAL A 47 5.71 6.46 6.71
C VAL A 47 5.75 7.62 7.71
N LYS A 48 4.71 8.45 7.73
CA LYS A 48 4.56 9.57 8.67
C LYS A 48 3.78 9.20 9.91
N LYS A 49 2.70 8.45 9.72
CA LYS A 49 1.82 7.97 10.76
C LYS A 49 1.34 6.58 10.39
N LEU A 50 1.23 5.69 11.36
CA LEU A 50 0.62 4.38 11.19
C LEU A 50 -0.14 4.01 12.46
N GLU A 51 -1.34 3.50 12.28
CA GLU A 51 -2.19 2.95 13.32
C GLU A 51 -2.65 1.55 12.90
N GLU A 52 -2.47 0.58 13.79
CA GLU A 52 -3.07 -0.74 13.67
C GLU A 52 -4.40 -0.73 14.43
N ASP A 53 -5.46 -1.18 13.79
CA ASP A 53 -6.77 -1.42 14.39
C ASP A 53 -7.21 -2.85 14.04
N ASP A 54 -6.97 -3.78 14.96
CA ASP A 54 -7.18 -5.22 14.81
C ASP A 54 -6.45 -5.82 13.60
N ASP A 55 -7.16 -6.03 12.49
CA ASP A 55 -6.70 -6.58 11.23
C ASP A 55 -6.40 -5.50 10.18
N THR A 56 -6.52 -4.23 10.54
CA THR A 56 -6.47 -3.09 9.62
C THR A 56 -5.30 -2.16 9.92
N ILE A 57 -4.49 -1.88 8.89
CA ILE A 57 -3.47 -0.83 8.90
C ILE A 57 -4.07 0.45 8.31
N ASN A 58 -3.97 1.55 9.05
CA ASN A 58 -4.18 2.90 8.56
C ASN A 58 -2.85 3.65 8.58
N ALA A 59 -2.33 4.01 7.41
CA ALA A 59 -1.06 4.70 7.27
C ALA A 59 -1.22 6.03 6.52
N VAL A 60 -0.43 7.02 6.93
CA VAL A 60 -0.17 8.23 6.18
C VAL A 60 1.26 8.15 5.68
N VAL A 61 1.43 8.14 4.37
CA VAL A 61 2.73 7.99 3.71
C VAL A 61 3.02 9.16 2.78
N GLN A 62 4.30 9.37 2.49
CA GLN A 62 4.78 10.35 1.52
C GLN A 62 5.77 9.68 0.56
N THR A 63 5.88 10.22 -0.64
CA THR A 63 6.85 9.77 -1.65
C THR A 63 7.29 10.97 -2.48
N SER A 64 8.50 10.92 -3.04
CA SER A 64 9.05 12.05 -3.80
C SER A 64 8.30 12.35 -5.11
N LEU A 65 7.43 11.45 -5.59
CA LEU A 65 6.52 11.73 -6.72
C LEU A 65 5.47 12.80 -6.39
N LEU A 66 5.11 12.93 -5.11
CA LEU A 66 4.10 13.87 -4.63
C LEU A 66 4.68 14.66 -3.46
N PRO A 67 5.61 15.60 -3.73
CA PRO A 67 6.30 16.35 -2.70
C PRO A 67 5.31 17.15 -1.86
N ASP A 68 5.51 17.12 -0.55
CA ASP A 68 4.69 17.80 0.46
C ASP A 68 3.20 17.40 0.45
N LYS A 69 2.89 16.20 -0.06
CA LYS A 69 1.53 15.66 -0.04
C LYS A 69 1.46 14.33 0.70
N ASP A 70 0.48 14.26 1.57
CA ASP A 70 0.14 13.04 2.29
C ASP A 70 -0.74 12.14 1.41
N ILE A 71 -0.44 10.85 1.47
CA ILE A 71 -1.19 9.77 0.84
C ILE A 71 -1.73 8.91 1.97
N GLU A 72 -3.05 8.74 2.02
CA GLU A 72 -3.70 7.89 3.02
C GLU A 72 -3.84 6.47 2.46
N LEU A 73 -3.35 5.48 3.20
CA LEU A 73 -3.44 4.06 2.90
C LEU A 73 -4.24 3.37 3.99
N THR A 74 -5.26 2.60 3.59
CA THR A 74 -5.97 1.68 4.49
C THR A 74 -5.94 0.29 3.88
N ILE A 75 -5.44 -0.69 4.62
CA ILE A 75 -5.41 -2.09 4.22
C ILE A 75 -5.98 -2.92 5.36
N THR A 76 -6.97 -3.77 5.07
CA THR A 76 -7.55 -4.74 5.99
C THR A 76 -7.17 -6.13 5.53
N PHE A 77 -6.57 -6.92 6.41
CA PHE A 77 -6.06 -8.25 6.12
C PHE A 77 -7.02 -9.33 6.64
N ASP A 78 -7.25 -10.38 5.86
CA ASP A 78 -7.96 -11.58 6.29
C ASP A 78 -7.14 -12.82 5.86
N GLY A 79 -6.29 -13.30 6.78
CA GLY A 79 -5.36 -14.39 6.51
C GLY A 79 -4.35 -14.07 5.41
N ASP A 80 -4.51 -14.74 4.26
CA ASP A 80 -3.69 -14.55 3.06
C ASP A 80 -4.37 -13.66 2.00
N GLU A 81 -5.45 -12.98 2.39
CA GLU A 81 -6.15 -12.01 1.56
C GLU A 81 -6.09 -10.60 2.17
N PHE A 82 -6.29 -9.57 1.35
CA PHE A 82 -6.50 -8.21 1.82
C PHE A 82 -7.40 -7.41 0.88
N ASP A 83 -8.13 -6.48 1.47
CA ASP A 83 -8.84 -5.41 0.76
C ASP A 83 -8.38 -4.06 1.28
N GLY A 84 -8.56 -3.00 0.49
CA GLY A 84 -8.15 -1.69 0.96
C GLY A 84 -8.37 -0.56 -0.02
N PHE A 85 -7.76 0.56 0.28
CA PHE A 85 -7.69 1.68 -0.63
C PHE A 85 -6.50 2.59 -0.31
N ILE A 86 -6.10 3.33 -1.33
CA ILE A 86 -5.18 4.45 -1.21
C ILE A 86 -5.88 5.72 -1.69
N LYS A 87 -5.75 6.83 -0.97
CA LYS A 87 -6.18 8.14 -1.42
C LYS A 87 -4.97 8.95 -1.83
N ILE A 88 -4.87 9.18 -3.13
CA ILE A 88 -3.75 9.89 -3.74
C ILE A 88 -4.23 11.32 -4.07
N PRO A 89 -3.50 12.36 -3.65
CA PRO A 89 -3.77 13.74 -4.05
C PRO A 89 -3.96 13.87 -5.57
N PHE A 90 -4.96 14.65 -5.99
CA PHE A 90 -5.35 14.88 -7.40
C PHE A 90 -5.92 13.67 -8.16
N LEU A 91 -5.50 12.44 -7.81
CA LEU A 91 -5.97 11.19 -8.43
C LEU A 91 -7.23 10.62 -7.76
N GLY A 92 -7.43 10.92 -6.47
CA GLY A 92 -8.57 10.46 -5.69
C GLY A 92 -8.35 9.10 -5.03
N LYS A 93 -9.46 8.43 -4.69
CA LYS A 93 -9.46 7.14 -3.98
C LYS A 93 -9.35 5.98 -4.97
N VAL A 94 -8.28 5.20 -4.88
CA VAL A 94 -8.07 3.95 -5.61
C VAL A 94 -8.33 2.79 -4.67
N LYS A 95 -9.21 1.86 -5.04
CA LYS A 95 -9.51 0.67 -4.23
C LYS A 95 -8.60 -0.47 -4.63
N PHE A 96 -8.14 -1.21 -3.64
CA PHE A 96 -7.51 -2.52 -3.80
C PHE A 96 -8.58 -3.56 -3.50
N LYS A 97 -8.72 -4.53 -4.40
CA LYS A 97 -9.65 -5.64 -4.24
C LYS A 97 -8.96 -6.94 -4.55
N ASP A 98 -9.42 -7.99 -3.89
CA ASP A 98 -8.97 -9.37 -4.13
C ASP A 98 -7.45 -9.48 -4.01
N GLY A 99 -6.89 -8.74 -3.04
CA GLY A 99 -5.49 -8.78 -2.73
C GLY A 99 -5.13 -10.10 -2.09
N HIS A 100 -3.99 -10.69 -2.45
CA HIS A 100 -3.57 -11.99 -1.93
C HIS A 100 -2.07 -12.04 -1.67
N ARG A 101 -1.66 -12.88 -0.71
CA ARG A 101 -0.25 -13.09 -0.38
C ARG A 101 0.44 -13.89 -1.48
N ILE A 102 1.63 -13.45 -1.86
CA ILE A 102 2.47 -14.12 -2.86
C ILE A 102 3.81 -14.60 -2.28
N ALA A 103 4.25 -14.06 -1.14
CA ALA A 103 5.36 -14.58 -0.36
C ALA A 103 5.30 -14.05 1.09
N GLU A 104 5.99 -14.73 2.01
CA GLU A 104 6.30 -14.24 3.37
C GLU A 104 7.48 -13.26 3.38
#